data_AF-A0A1M2V3W1-F1
#
_entry.id   AF-A0A1M2V3W1-F1
#
_cell.length_a   1.000
_cell.length_b   1.000
_cell.length_c   1.000
_cell.angle_alpha   90.00
_cell.angle_beta   90.00
_cell.angle_gamma   90.00
#
_symmetry.space_group_name_H-M   'P 1'
#
loop_
_entity.id
_entity.type
_entity.pdbx_description
1 polymer ?
#
loop_
_entity_poly.entity_id
_entity_poly.type
_entity_poly.pdbx_seq_one_letter_code
_entity_poly.pdbx_strand_id
1 'polypeptide(L)'
;MQPSTPALFVSILGRNKAVLDELEAYLEAPPLSTVEDPLAYWDIVLKTSPSSLLTTMAIDFLTTQEEKQQCFKEKYKGMMPEEIRHLHICMDSWTSPNGMSFLGITVHWHWDGEIRHIILDFIRSPVHA
;
A
#
# COMPACT_ATOMS: atom_id res chain seq x y z
N MET A 1 -21.43 34.40 0.77
CA MET A 1 -19.98 34.68 0.68
C MET A 1 -19.27 33.34 0.60
N GLN A 2 -18.64 33.00 -0.54
CA GLN A 2 -17.82 31.79 -0.64
C GLN A 2 -16.48 32.03 0.08
N PRO A 3 -15.97 31.06 0.86
CA PRO A 3 -14.64 31.16 1.45
C PRO A 3 -13.59 31.24 0.34
N SER A 4 -12.62 32.13 0.52
CA SER A 4 -11.54 32.30 -0.46
C SER A 4 -10.71 31.01 -0.55
N THR A 5 -10.20 30.72 -1.74
CA THR A 5 -9.37 29.54 -2.02
C THR A 5 -8.23 29.36 -1.00
N PRO A 6 -7.51 30.41 -0.55
CA PRO A 6 -6.51 30.30 0.50
C PRO A 6 -7.07 29.84 1.86
N ALA A 7 -8.29 30.26 2.23
CA ALA A 7 -8.93 29.83 3.48
C ALA A 7 -9.33 28.34 3.45
N LEU A 8 -9.66 27.81 2.27
CA LEU A 8 -9.90 26.38 2.07
C LEU A 8 -8.61 25.58 2.23
N PHE A 9 -7.51 26.04 1.63
CA PHE A 9 -6.19 25.39 1.77
C PHE A 9 -5.69 25.38 3.23
N VAL A 10 -5.84 26.49 3.96
CA VAL A 10 -5.49 26.57 5.39
C VAL A 10 -6.37 25.62 6.23
N SER A 11 -7.65 25.49 5.91
CA SER A 11 -8.55 24.57 6.60
C SER A 11 -8.21 23.10 6.34
N ILE A 12 -7.72 22.77 5.14
CA ILE A 12 -7.24 21.43 4.77
C ILE A 12 -5.92 21.13 5.51
N LEU A 13 -4.96 22.06 5.48
CA LEU A 13 -3.68 21.95 6.20
C LEU A 13 -3.88 21.86 7.72
N GLY A 14 -4.78 22.65 8.29
CA GLY A 14 -5.08 22.64 9.73
C GLY A 14 -5.75 21.35 10.19
N ARG A 15 -6.62 20.75 9.37
CA ARG A 15 -7.22 19.42 9.65
C ARG A 15 -6.19 18.30 9.55
N ASN A 16 -5.26 18.41 8.61
CA ASN A 16 -4.23 17.40 8.37
C ASN A 16 -3.04 17.50 9.32
N LYS A 17 -2.80 18.65 9.97
CA LYS A 17 -1.65 18.80 10.87
C LYS A 17 -1.69 17.82 12.05
N ALA A 18 -2.83 17.71 12.73
CA ALA A 18 -2.99 16.75 13.82
C ALA A 18 -2.81 15.29 13.36
N VAL A 19 -3.19 14.99 12.11
CA VAL A 19 -3.01 13.66 11.49
C VAL A 19 -1.56 13.39 11.15
N LEU A 20 -0.86 14.39 10.59
CA LEU A 20 0.56 14.33 10.30
C LEU A 20 1.38 14.15 11.57
N ASP A 21 1.03 14.89 12.64
CA ASP A 21 1.68 14.77 13.94
C ASP A 21 1.49 13.35 14.53
N GLU A 22 0.29 12.76 14.38
CA GLU A 22 0.00 11.38 14.82
C GLU A 22 0.75 10.33 13.98
N LEU A 23 0.78 10.49 12.66
CA LEU A 23 1.52 9.64 11.74
C LEU A 23 3.03 9.70 11.98
N GLU A 24 3.58 10.90 12.15
CA GLU A 24 5.00 11.12 12.43
C GLU A 24 5.39 10.50 13.78
N ALA A 25 4.56 10.68 14.81
CA ALA A 25 4.77 10.01 16.10
C ALA A 25 4.74 8.48 16.00
N TYR A 26 3.88 7.91 15.13
CA TYR A 26 3.84 6.48 14.86
C TYR A 26 5.10 5.99 14.13
N LEU A 27 5.60 6.74 13.15
CA LEU A 27 6.80 6.38 12.39
C LEU A 27 8.09 6.42 13.23
N GLU A 28 8.16 7.33 14.20
CA GLU A 28 9.28 7.43 15.15
C GLU A 28 9.20 6.39 16.28
N ALA A 29 8.06 5.72 16.45
CA ALA A 29 7.90 4.69 17.47
C ALA A 29 8.72 3.43 17.13
N PRO A 30 9.29 2.74 18.14
CA PRO A 30 9.98 1.47 17.91
C PRO A 30 9.06 0.44 17.23
N PRO A 31 9.57 -0.37 16.29
CA PRO A 31 8.76 -1.37 15.61
C PRO A 31 8.23 -2.42 16.61
N LEU A 32 6.93 -2.68 16.54
CA LEU A 32 6.25 -3.64 17.41
C LEU A 32 6.46 -5.07 16.88
N SER A 33 7.54 -5.73 17.28
CA SER A 33 7.86 -7.10 16.85
C SER A 33 6.87 -8.17 17.33
N THR A 34 5.96 -7.82 18.23
CA THR A 34 4.93 -8.72 18.78
C THR A 34 3.65 -8.75 17.96
N VAL A 35 3.50 -7.86 16.97
CA VAL A 35 2.32 -7.81 16.12
C VAL A 35 2.53 -8.73 14.92
N GLU A 36 1.89 -9.91 14.97
CA GLU A 36 1.92 -10.87 13.86
C GLU A 36 0.87 -10.58 12.79
N ASP A 37 -0.29 -10.03 13.20
CA ASP A 37 -1.39 -9.64 12.33
C ASP A 37 -1.65 -8.13 12.46
N PRO A 38 -1.14 -7.32 11.52
CA PRO A 38 -1.33 -5.88 11.52
C PRO A 38 -2.80 -5.47 11.44
N LEU A 39 -3.64 -6.19 10.68
CA LEU A 39 -5.04 -5.82 10.52
C LEU A 39 -5.81 -6.03 11.82
N ALA A 40 -5.58 -7.15 12.51
CA ALA A 40 -6.15 -7.41 13.83
C ALA A 40 -5.70 -6.38 14.87
N TYR A 41 -4.42 -5.97 14.85
CA TYR A 41 -3.91 -4.92 15.71
C TYR A 41 -4.66 -3.60 15.50
N TRP A 42 -4.76 -3.13 14.27
CA TRP A 42 -5.43 -1.86 13.97
C TRP A 42 -6.94 -1.92 14.23
N ASP A 43 -7.59 -3.08 14.10
CA ASP A 43 -9.01 -3.24 14.43
C ASP A 43 -9.25 -3.12 15.95
N ILE A 44 -8.32 -3.60 16.77
CA ILE A 44 -8.32 -3.36 18.21
C ILE A 44 -8.11 -1.87 18.51
N VAL A 45 -7.12 -1.24 17.87
CA VAL A 45 -6.84 0.19 18.05
C VAL A 45 -8.06 1.03 17.69
N LEU A 46 -8.76 0.70 16.59
CA LEU A 46 -9.97 1.38 16.15
C LEU A 46 -11.09 1.28 17.19
N LYS A 47 -11.28 0.10 17.80
CA LYS A 47 -12.27 -0.11 18.87
C LYS A 47 -11.94 0.69 20.12
N THR A 48 -10.65 0.86 20.43
CA THR A 48 -10.21 1.65 21.59
C THR A 48 -10.15 3.16 21.35
N SER A 49 -9.98 3.59 20.11
CA SER A 49 -9.83 5.00 19.72
C SER A 49 -10.43 5.25 18.33
N PRO A 50 -11.77 5.23 18.20
CA PRO A 50 -12.48 5.26 16.92
C PRO A 50 -12.39 6.60 16.17
N SER A 51 -11.79 7.62 16.77
CA SER A 51 -11.62 8.96 16.18
C SER A 51 -10.23 9.23 15.60
N SER A 52 -9.31 8.26 15.65
CA SER A 52 -7.97 8.39 15.06
C SER A 52 -8.03 8.23 13.54
N LEU A 53 -7.60 9.26 12.81
CA LEU A 53 -7.57 9.24 11.35
C LEU A 53 -6.43 8.33 10.84
N LEU A 54 -5.33 8.24 11.59
CA LEU A 54 -4.24 7.30 11.34
C LEU A 54 -4.76 5.85 11.33
N THR A 55 -5.58 5.50 12.33
CA THR A 55 -6.15 4.16 12.45
C THR A 55 -7.07 3.82 11.27
N THR A 56 -7.92 4.76 10.87
CA THR A 56 -8.76 4.59 9.67
C THR A 56 -7.91 4.39 8.41
N MET A 57 -6.88 5.22 8.21
CA MET A 57 -5.96 5.08 7.07
C MET A 57 -5.24 3.74 7.05
N ALA A 58 -4.79 3.26 8.22
CA ALA A 58 -4.13 1.96 8.34
C ALA A 58 -5.06 0.81 7.98
N ILE A 59 -6.31 0.82 8.48
CA ILE A 59 -7.32 -0.19 8.14
C ILE A 59 -7.65 -0.15 6.63
N ASP A 60 -7.93 1.02 6.07
CA ASP A 60 -8.26 1.15 4.65
C ASP A 60 -7.11 0.63 3.76
N PHE A 61 -5.86 0.96 4.12
CA PHE A 61 -4.70 0.49 3.39
C PHE A 61 -4.53 -1.03 3.48
N LEU A 62 -4.59 -1.59 4.70
CA LEU A 62 -4.37 -3.02 4.94
C LEU A 62 -5.48 -3.88 4.34
N THR A 63 -6.75 -3.47 4.48
CA THR A 63 -7.90 -4.17 3.86
C THR A 63 -7.80 -4.15 2.35
N THR A 64 -7.51 -2.99 1.74
CA THR A 64 -7.30 -2.88 0.29
C THR A 64 -6.15 -3.79 -0.18
N GLN A 65 -5.08 -3.88 0.61
CA GLN A 65 -3.94 -4.75 0.30
C GLN A 65 -4.35 -6.23 0.37
N GLU A 66 -5.06 -6.66 1.42
CA GLU A 66 -5.55 -8.03 1.58
C GLU A 66 -6.51 -8.43 0.46
N GLU A 67 -7.46 -7.57 0.10
CA GLU A 67 -8.38 -7.80 -1.01
C GLU A 67 -7.64 -8.02 -2.34
N LYS A 68 -6.62 -7.19 -2.60
CA LYS A 68 -5.78 -7.33 -3.80
C LYS A 68 -4.98 -8.63 -3.79
N GLN A 69 -4.42 -9.00 -2.64
CA GLN A 69 -3.71 -10.28 -2.49
C GLN A 69 -4.67 -11.46 -2.70
N GLN A 70 -5.89 -11.41 -2.16
CA GLN A 70 -6.88 -12.45 -2.31
C GLN A 70 -7.35 -12.59 -3.76
N CYS A 71 -7.67 -11.48 -4.43
CA CYS A 71 -8.04 -11.46 -5.84
C CYS A 71 -6.91 -12.03 -6.72
N PHE A 72 -5.66 -11.69 -6.40
CA PHE A 72 -4.49 -12.25 -7.07
C PHE A 72 -4.36 -13.76 -6.83
N LYS A 73 -4.42 -14.23 -5.58
CA LYS A 73 -4.37 -15.67 -5.26
C LYS A 73 -5.47 -16.45 -5.95
N GLU A 74 -6.70 -15.91 -6.03
CA GLU A 74 -7.80 -16.55 -6.73
C GLU A 74 -7.55 -16.64 -8.24
N LYS A 75 -7.08 -15.55 -8.86
CA LYS A 75 -6.75 -15.52 -10.30
C LYS A 75 -5.66 -16.53 -10.67
N TYR A 76 -4.71 -16.77 -9.76
CA TYR A 76 -3.56 -17.66 -10.00
C TYR A 76 -3.58 -18.94 -9.13
N LYS A 77 -4.75 -19.34 -8.62
CA LYS A 77 -4.92 -20.47 -7.70
C LYS A 77 -4.37 -21.80 -8.21
N GLY A 78 -4.38 -22.00 -9.54
CA GLY A 78 -3.78 -23.19 -10.19
C GLY A 78 -2.25 -23.15 -10.35
N MET A 79 -1.63 -21.98 -10.16
CA MET A 79 -0.18 -21.79 -10.29
C MET A 79 0.50 -21.57 -8.93
N MET A 80 -0.28 -21.23 -7.89
CA MET A 80 0.21 -20.90 -6.55
C MET A 80 -0.29 -21.88 -5.49
N PRO A 81 0.61 -22.50 -4.72
CA PRO A 81 0.29 -23.22 -3.49
C PRO A 81 -0.51 -22.37 -2.49
N GLU A 82 -1.52 -22.95 -1.84
CA GLU A 82 -2.35 -22.21 -0.85
C GLU A 82 -1.58 -21.74 0.38
N GLU A 83 -0.44 -22.37 0.67
CA GLU A 83 0.42 -22.07 1.82
C GLU A 83 1.26 -20.80 1.65
N ILE A 84 1.24 -20.14 0.48
CA ILE A 84 1.97 -18.88 0.27
C ILE A 84 1.32 -17.75 1.08
N ARG A 85 2.04 -17.32 2.11
CA ARG A 85 1.61 -16.22 3.00
C ARG A 85 2.05 -14.85 2.52
N HIS A 86 3.24 -14.73 1.93
CA HIS A 86 3.82 -13.44 1.58
C HIS A 86 4.00 -13.31 0.07
N LEU A 87 3.47 -12.21 -0.46
CA LEU A 87 3.64 -11.77 -1.84
C LEU A 87 4.38 -10.43 -1.82
N HIS A 88 5.41 -10.29 -2.63
CA HIS A 88 6.16 -9.05 -2.78
C HIS A 88 5.93 -8.49 -4.19
N ILE A 89 5.30 -7.34 -4.30
CA ILE A 89 5.08 -6.66 -5.60
C ILE A 89 6.28 -5.74 -5.85
N CYS A 90 6.96 -5.95 -6.98
CA CYS A 90 8.01 -5.08 -7.46
C CYS A 90 7.51 -4.25 -8.64
N MET A 91 7.75 -2.95 -8.58
CA MET A 91 7.51 -2.02 -9.67
C MET A 91 8.85 -1.46 -10.10
N ASP A 92 9.22 -1.64 -11.36
CA ASP A 92 10.48 -1.13 -11.91
C ASP A 92 10.20 -0.27 -13.14
N SER A 93 10.80 0.92 -13.16
CA SER A 93 10.63 1.88 -14.23
C SER A 93 11.95 2.15 -14.94
N TRP A 94 11.98 1.99 -16.26
CA TRP A 94 13.17 2.28 -17.06
C TRP A 94 12.81 2.97 -18.37
N THR A 95 13.82 3.60 -18.98
CA THR A 95 13.71 4.17 -20.33
C THR A 95 14.60 3.37 -21.27
N SER A 96 14.02 2.88 -22.36
CA SER A 96 14.74 2.12 -23.38
C SER A 96 15.67 3.01 -24.20
N PRO A 97 16.65 2.44 -24.92
CA PRO A 97 17.57 3.22 -25.77
C PRO A 97 16.90 4.06 -26.85
N ASN A 98 15.67 3.72 -27.26
CA ASN A 98 14.86 4.48 -28.21
C ASN A 98 13.94 5.52 -27.56
N GLY A 99 14.18 5.87 -26.29
CA GLY A 99 13.51 6.96 -25.59
C GLY A 99 12.08 6.64 -25.13
N MET A 100 11.69 5.37 -25.07
CA MET A 100 10.38 4.96 -24.54
C MET A 100 10.50 4.58 -23.08
N SER A 101 9.59 5.06 -22.24
CA SER A 101 9.55 4.67 -20.83
C SER A 101 8.60 3.51 -20.60
N PHE A 102 9.01 2.59 -19.73
CA PHE A 102 8.26 1.39 -19.36
C PHE A 102 8.16 1.29 -17.85
N LEU A 103 7.05 0.72 -17.38
CA LEU A 103 6.82 0.29 -16.01
C LEU A 103 6.53 -1.21 -16.03
N GLY A 104 7.46 -2.00 -15.50
CA GLY A 104 7.27 -3.42 -15.27
C GLY A 104 6.69 -3.65 -13.89
N ILE A 105 5.62 -4.44 -13.81
CA ILE A 105 5.03 -4.87 -12.54
C ILE A 105 5.20 -6.37 -12.43
N THR A 106 5.88 -6.81 -11.38
CA THR A 106 6.14 -8.22 -11.08
C THR A 106 5.67 -8.54 -9.67
N VAL A 107 5.30 -9.80 -9.43
CA VAL A 107 5.09 -10.28 -8.06
C VAL A 107 5.97 -11.49 -7.81
N HIS A 108 6.64 -11.46 -6.67
CA HIS A 108 7.60 -12.45 -6.23
C HIS A 108 7.05 -13.13 -4.97
N TRP A 109 7.29 -14.43 -4.85
CA TRP A 109 6.95 -15.19 -3.66
C TRP A 109 7.99 -16.28 -3.44
N HIS A 110 8.10 -16.75 -2.21
CA HIS A 110 9.00 -17.83 -1.85
C HIS A 110 8.22 -19.13 -1.69
N TRP A 111 8.69 -20.21 -2.30
CA TRP A 111 8.10 -21.54 -2.19
C TRP A 111 9.16 -22.62 -2.35
N ASP A 112 9.21 -23.55 -1.39
CA ASP A 112 10.12 -24.72 -1.42
C ASP A 112 11.60 -24.33 -1.58
N GLY A 113 12.04 -23.31 -0.83
CA GLY A 113 13.42 -22.80 -0.88
C GLY A 113 13.74 -21.92 -2.10
N GLU A 114 12.80 -21.76 -3.03
CA GLU A 114 12.99 -21.04 -4.29
C GLU A 114 12.17 -19.75 -4.34
N ILE A 115 12.77 -18.68 -4.88
CA ILE A 115 12.05 -17.44 -5.18
C ILE A 115 11.44 -17.57 -6.57
N ARG A 116 10.10 -17.55 -6.62
CA ARG A 116 9.32 -17.58 -7.85
C ARG A 116 8.80 -16.19 -8.15
N HIS A 117 8.58 -15.90 -9.43
CA HIS A 117 8.03 -14.63 -9.88
C HIS A 117 7.14 -14.78 -11.11
N ILE A 118 6.22 -13.83 -11.29
CA ILE A 118 5.44 -13.66 -12.50
C ILE A 118 5.36 -12.18 -12.85
N ILE A 119 5.44 -11.87 -14.15
CA ILE A 119 5.17 -10.52 -14.67
C ILE A 119 3.65 -10.34 -14.70
N LEU A 120 3.16 -9.36 -13.95
CA LEU A 120 1.74 -9.02 -13.92
C LEU A 120 1.35 -8.15 -15.11
N ASP A 121 2.16 -7.13 -15.36
CA ASP A 121 1.92 -6.18 -16.43
C ASP A 121 3.23 -5.53 -16.90
N PHE A 122 3.19 -5.02 -18.12
CA PHE A 122 4.27 -4.32 -18.77
C PHE A 122 3.69 -3.10 -19.48
N ILE A 123 3.74 -1.96 -18.79
CA ILE A 123 3.06 -0.75 -19.23
C ILE A 123 4.06 0.14 -19.96
N ARG A 124 3.76 0.48 -21.21
CA ARG A 124 4.49 1.53 -21.94
C ARG A 124 3.89 2.89 -21.58
N SER A 125 4.71 3.80 -21.08
CA SER A 125 4.29 5.17 -20.84
C SER A 125 4.12 5.91 -22.19
N PRO A 126 2.98 6.56 -22.45
CA PRO A 126 2.84 7.42 -23.61
C PRO A 126 3.72 8.66 -23.41
N VAL A 127 4.61 8.90 -24.37
CA VAL A 127 5.32 10.18 -24.45
C VAL A 127 4.26 11.25 -24.71
N HIS A 128 4.04 12.15 -23.76
CA HIS A 128 3.29 13.37 -24.04
C HIS A 128 4.15 14.20 -24.99
N ALA A 129 3.73 14.26 -26.25
CA ALA A 129 4.24 15.18 -27.26
C ALA A 129 3.59 16.56 -27.09
#